data_AF-A0A7V2TV65-F1
#
_entry.id   AF-A0A7V2TV65-F1
#
_cell.length_a   1.000
_cell.length_b   1.000
_cell.length_c   1.000
_cell.angle_alpha   90.00
_cell.angle_beta   90.00
_cell.angle_gamma   90.00
#
_symmetry.space_group_name_H-M   'P 1'
#
loop_
_entity.id
_entity.type
_entity.pdbx_description
1 polymer ?
#
loop_
_entity_poly.entity_id
_entity_poly.type
_entity_poly.pdbx_seq_one_letter_code
_entity_poly.pdbx_strand_id
1 'polypeptide(L)'
;MNRRDFFQYALKGAAALALGRGGSEWLQPAALHAATRPVRWVFLVDTYRCIGCGFCVKACKLENEIPLEANVSRTWVERYVVTRDRRVFADTPKEARNGFTTRRIDLGQG
;
A
#
# COMPACT_ATOMS: atom_id res chain seq x y z
N MET A 1 41.22 51.40 0.94
CA MET A 1 40.51 50.41 0.12
C MET A 1 40.45 50.93 -1.31
N ASN A 2 40.99 50.23 -2.31
CA ASN A 2 41.01 50.71 -3.70
C ASN A 2 39.73 50.27 -4.44
N ARG A 3 39.27 51.03 -5.45
CA ARG A 3 38.05 50.72 -6.23
C ARG A 3 38.10 49.33 -6.86
N ARG A 4 39.29 48.92 -7.30
CA ARG A 4 39.56 47.61 -7.91
C ARG A 4 39.32 46.48 -6.91
N ASP A 5 39.76 46.66 -5.67
CA ASP A 5 39.65 45.64 -4.63
C ASP A 5 38.18 45.48 -4.22
N PHE A 6 37.45 46.59 -4.11
CA PHE A 6 36.01 46.57 -3.83
C PHE A 6 35.23 45.78 -4.89
N PHE A 7 35.45 46.05 -6.17
CA PHE A 7 34.78 45.29 -7.25
C PHE A 7 35.18 43.81 -7.26
N GLN A 8 36.45 43.49 -6.98
CA GLN A 8 36.89 42.09 -6.92
C GLN A 8 36.25 41.33 -5.74
N TYR A 9 36.12 41.95 -4.57
CA TYR A 9 35.47 41.33 -3.43
C TYR A 9 33.96 41.20 -3.63
N ALA A 10 33.31 42.20 -4.24
CA ALA A 10 31.89 42.13 -4.59
C ALA A 10 31.60 40.98 -5.57
N LEU A 11 32.43 40.84 -6.62
CA LEU A 11 32.28 39.76 -7.60
C LEU A 11 32.48 38.37 -6.96
N LYS A 12 33.50 38.21 -6.12
CA LYS A 12 33.77 36.97 -5.39
C LYS A 12 32.63 36.63 -4.41
N GLY A 13 32.09 37.62 -3.71
CA GLY A 13 30.96 37.45 -2.81
C GLY A 13 29.69 37.02 -3.55
N ALA A 14 29.40 37.65 -4.69
CA ALA A 14 28.25 37.29 -5.53
C ALA A 14 28.37 35.85 -6.09
N ALA A 15 29.56 35.47 -6.57
CA ALA A 15 29.82 34.11 -7.05
C ALA A 15 29.65 33.05 -5.95
N ALA A 16 30.15 33.31 -4.74
CA ALA A 16 29.98 32.40 -3.59
C ALA A 16 28.50 32.23 -3.20
N LEU A 17 27.73 33.31 -3.21
CA LEU A 17 26.28 33.28 -2.96
C LEU A 17 25.50 32.53 -4.03
N ALA A 18 25.88 32.66 -5.31
CA ALA A 18 25.26 31.94 -6.41
C ALA A 18 25.49 30.42 -6.32
N LEU A 19 26.72 30.00 -5.97
CA LEU A 19 27.04 28.60 -5.73
C LEU A 19 26.32 28.04 -4.49
N GLY A 20 26.13 28.84 -3.45
CA GLY A 20 25.39 28.44 -2.25
C GLY A 20 23.89 28.24 -2.47
N ARG A 21 23.25 28.96 -3.41
CA ARG A 21 21.82 28.83 -3.70
C ARG A 21 21.47 27.89 -4.86
N GLY A 22 22.34 27.77 -5.86
CA GLY A 22 22.09 26.92 -7.05
C GLY A 22 22.95 25.67 -7.16
N GLY A 23 23.99 25.52 -6.33
CA GLY A 23 24.92 24.38 -6.41
C GLY A 23 24.38 23.07 -5.83
N SER A 24 23.35 23.12 -4.98
CA SER A 24 22.75 21.93 -4.38
C SER A 24 22.05 21.03 -5.39
N GLU A 25 21.52 21.59 -6.48
CA GLU A 25 20.85 20.82 -7.55
C GLU A 25 21.86 20.03 -8.41
N TRP A 26 23.09 20.53 -8.57
CA TRP A 26 24.16 19.83 -9.29
C TRP A 26 24.78 18.68 -8.48
N LEU A 27 24.82 18.80 -7.14
CA LEU A 27 25.37 17.77 -6.24
C LEU A 27 24.35 16.70 -5.82
N GLN A 28 23.06 16.87 -6.13
CA GLN A 28 22.00 15.93 -5.72
C GLN A 28 21.31 15.27 -6.93
N PRO A 29 21.97 14.30 -7.60
CA PRO A 29 21.32 13.47 -8.63
C PRO A 29 20.09 12.71 -8.10
N ALA A 30 19.97 12.56 -6.76
CA ALA A 30 18.81 11.98 -6.09
C ALA A 30 17.50 12.77 -6.35
N ALA A 31 17.55 14.09 -6.47
CA ALA A 31 16.36 14.90 -6.77
C ALA A 31 15.88 14.69 -8.23
N LEU A 32 16.80 14.40 -9.15
CA LEU A 32 16.49 14.06 -10.54
C LEU A 32 15.85 12.67 -10.66
N HIS A 33 16.27 11.71 -9.81
CA HIS A 33 15.67 10.38 -9.73
C HIS A 33 14.36 10.34 -8.96
N ALA A 34 14.09 11.31 -8.07
CA ALA A 34 12.81 11.40 -7.34
C ALA A 34 11.62 11.75 -8.25
N ALA A 35 11.85 12.15 -9.51
CA ALA A 35 10.81 12.31 -10.52
C ALA A 35 10.33 10.96 -11.14
N THR A 36 10.67 9.82 -10.54
CA THR A 36 10.07 8.53 -10.91
C THR A 36 8.63 8.45 -10.42
N ARG A 37 7.71 8.18 -11.34
CA ARG A 37 6.28 7.91 -11.09
C ARG A 37 6.08 7.06 -9.83
N PRO A 38 5.01 7.31 -9.04
CA PRO A 38 4.76 6.53 -7.83
C PRO A 38 4.70 5.04 -8.15
N VAL A 39 5.45 4.24 -7.38
CA VAL A 39 5.43 2.78 -7.49
C VAL A 39 4.01 2.29 -7.19
N ARG A 40 3.44 1.49 -8.10
CA ARG A 40 2.13 0.85 -7.91
C ARG A 40 2.33 -0.63 -7.64
N TRP A 41 1.89 -1.06 -6.46
CA TRP A 41 1.94 -2.45 -6.03
C TRP A 41 0.68 -3.19 -6.47
N VAL A 42 0.83 -4.45 -6.86
CA VAL A 42 -0.28 -5.34 -7.25
C VAL A 42 -0.10 -6.68 -6.55
N PHE A 43 -1.21 -7.28 -6.13
CA PHE A 43 -1.26 -8.62 -5.55
C PHE A 43 -2.21 -9.48 -6.41
N LEU A 44 -1.69 -10.58 -6.97
CA LEU A 44 -2.45 -11.49 -7.82
C LEU A 44 -2.83 -12.75 -7.03
N VAL A 45 -4.09 -13.17 -7.14
CA VAL A 45 -4.61 -14.37 -6.48
C VAL A 45 -5.17 -15.33 -7.53
N ASP A 46 -4.66 -16.55 -7.57
CA ASP A 46 -5.24 -17.64 -8.36
C ASP A 46 -6.42 -18.27 -7.59
N THR A 47 -7.63 -17.94 -8.00
CA THR A 47 -8.86 -18.41 -7.36
C THR A 47 -9.18 -19.87 -7.67
N TYR A 48 -8.60 -20.47 -8.73
CA TYR A 48 -8.80 -21.89 -9.05
C TYR A 48 -8.06 -22.81 -8.08
N ARG A 49 -7.02 -22.30 -7.41
CA ARG A 49 -6.28 -23.03 -6.36
C ARG A 49 -6.77 -22.71 -4.95
N CYS A 50 -7.72 -21.79 -4.82
CA CYS A 50 -8.29 -21.44 -3.52
C CYS A 50 -9.14 -22.59 -2.99
N ILE A 51 -8.76 -23.13 -1.84
CA ILE A 51 -9.51 -24.19 -1.14
C ILE A 51 -10.43 -23.64 -0.03
N GLY A 52 -10.50 -22.31 0.11
CA GLY A 52 -11.34 -21.66 1.12
C GLY A 52 -10.91 -21.91 2.57
N CYS A 53 -9.60 -21.96 2.85
CA CYS A 53 -9.08 -22.25 4.20
C CYS A 53 -9.10 -21.05 5.18
N GLY A 54 -9.25 -19.82 4.70
CA GLY A 54 -9.28 -18.61 5.53
C GLY A 54 -7.94 -18.09 6.03
N PHE A 55 -6.82 -18.71 5.67
CA PHE A 55 -5.49 -18.29 6.14
C PHE A 55 -5.06 -16.92 5.63
N CYS A 56 -5.51 -16.50 4.44
CA CYS A 56 -5.29 -15.14 3.94
C CYS A 56 -5.86 -14.07 4.89
N VAL A 57 -7.04 -14.32 5.46
CA VAL A 57 -7.72 -13.42 6.40
C VAL A 57 -7.04 -13.44 7.76
N LYS A 58 -6.62 -14.62 8.25
CA LYS A 58 -5.83 -14.73 9.48
C LYS A 58 -4.50 -13.99 9.36
N ALA A 59 -3.78 -14.16 8.24
CA ALA A 59 -2.53 -13.46 7.97
C ALA A 59 -2.73 -11.95 7.95
N CYS A 60 -3.80 -11.47 7.29
CA CYS A 60 -4.15 -10.06 7.31
C CYS A 60 -4.41 -9.53 8.73
N LYS A 61 -5.15 -10.26 9.57
CA LYS A 61 -5.39 -9.83 10.96
C LYS A 61 -4.09 -9.80 11.77
N LEU A 62 -3.25 -10.82 11.62
CA LEU A 62 -1.96 -10.93 12.30
C LEU A 62 -1.02 -9.77 11.93
N GLU A 63 -0.83 -9.53 10.63
CA GLU A 63 0.06 -8.48 10.10
C GLU A 63 -0.36 -7.08 10.54
N ASN A 64 -1.67 -6.87 10.73
CA ASN A 64 -2.24 -5.57 11.02
C ASN A 64 -2.68 -5.43 12.48
N GLU A 65 -2.25 -6.34 13.35
CA GLU A 65 -2.51 -6.34 14.80
C GLU A 65 -4.00 -6.23 15.14
N ILE A 66 -4.86 -6.78 14.28
CA ILE A 66 -6.31 -6.77 14.47
C ILE A 66 -6.67 -7.94 15.40
N PRO A 67 -7.34 -7.70 16.53
CA PRO A 67 -7.80 -8.77 17.42
C PRO A 67 -8.59 -9.84 16.65
N LEU A 68 -8.30 -11.11 16.92
CA LEU A 68 -8.80 -12.19 16.08
C LEU A 68 -10.34 -12.21 16.10
N GLU A 69 -10.91 -12.17 17.30
CA GLU A 69 -12.34 -12.14 17.63
C GLU A 69 -13.10 -10.89 17.19
N ALA A 70 -12.43 -9.79 16.82
CA ALA A 70 -13.11 -8.60 16.34
C ALA A 70 -13.71 -8.84 14.94
N ASN A 71 -14.97 -8.43 14.73
CA ASN A 71 -15.69 -8.50 13.45
C ASN A 71 -15.27 -7.36 12.50
N VAL A 72 -13.96 -7.14 12.38
CA VAL A 72 -13.35 -6.18 11.47
C VAL A 72 -12.09 -6.81 10.89
N SER A 73 -11.84 -6.56 9.61
CA SER A 73 -10.65 -7.02 8.90
C SER A 73 -10.34 -6.08 7.75
N ARG A 74 -9.07 -6.00 7.33
CA ARG A 74 -8.68 -5.27 6.11
C ARG A 74 -8.88 -6.10 4.84
N THR A 75 -9.19 -7.40 4.98
CA THR A 75 -9.52 -8.31 3.87
C THR A 75 -10.59 -9.31 4.29
N TRP A 76 -11.41 -9.76 3.35
CA TRP A 76 -12.42 -10.81 3.53
C TRP A 76 -12.52 -11.65 2.25
N VAL A 77 -13.08 -12.85 2.36
CA VAL A 77 -13.35 -13.72 1.21
C VAL A 77 -14.83 -14.06 1.15
N GLU A 78 -15.45 -13.75 0.01
CA GLU A 78 -16.84 -14.08 -0.27
C GLU A 78 -16.95 -15.41 -1.00
N ARG A 79 -17.89 -16.26 -0.57
CA ARG A 79 -18.24 -17.48 -1.29
C ARG A 79 -19.60 -17.32 -1.94
N TYR A 80 -19.64 -17.52 -3.25
CA TYR A 80 -20.87 -17.60 -4.04
C TYR A 80 -21.31 -19.05 -4.12
N VAL A 81 -22.49 -19.35 -3.58
CA VAL A 81 -23.09 -20.69 -3.59
C VAL A 81 -24.28 -20.70 -4.53
N VAL A 82 -24.20 -21.54 -5.56
CA VAL A 82 -25.33 -21.84 -6.45
C VAL A 82 -25.99 -23.13 -5.98
N THR A 83 -27.24 -23.04 -5.55
CA THR A 83 -28.02 -24.18 -5.07
C THR A 83 -28.69 -24.92 -6.23
N ARG A 84 -29.19 -26.14 -5.97
CA ARG A 84 -29.82 -27.00 -7.00
C ARG A 84 -31.08 -26.39 -7.60
N ASP A 85 -31.81 -25.60 -6.81
CA ASP A 85 -32.97 -24.80 -7.22
C ASP A 85 -32.56 -23.49 -7.92
N ARG A 86 -31.29 -23.36 -8.34
CA ARG A 86 -30.73 -22.22 -9.07
C ARG A 86 -30.81 -20.89 -8.33
N ARG A 87 -30.89 -20.91 -7.00
CA ARG A 87 -30.69 -19.70 -6.19
C ARG A 87 -29.21 -19.46 -5.99
N VAL A 88 -28.85 -18.18 -5.92
CA VAL A 88 -27.48 -17.74 -5.68
C VAL A 88 -27.45 -17.06 -4.32
N PHE A 89 -26.54 -17.50 -3.47
CA PHE A 89 -26.25 -16.90 -2.19
C PHE A 89 -24.79 -16.45 -2.17
N ALA A 90 -24.52 -15.35 -1.47
CA ALA A 90 -23.17 -14.91 -1.16
C ALA A 90 -23.03 -14.88 0.35
N ASP A 91 -21.99 -15.54 0.89
CA ASP A 91 -21.73 -15.54 2.32
C ASP A 91 -20.25 -15.30 2.67
N THR A 92 -20.03 -14.79 3.89
CA THR A 92 -18.70 -14.45 4.41
C THR A 92 -18.68 -14.61 5.94
N PRO A 93 -18.82 -15.84 6.45
CA PRO A 93 -18.90 -16.10 7.88
C PRO A 93 -17.61 -15.65 8.57
N LYS A 94 -17.69 -14.63 9.44
CA LYS A 94 -16.54 -14.04 10.14
C LYS A 94 -15.37 -13.72 9.19
N GLU A 95 -15.67 -12.96 8.13
CA GLU A 95 -14.72 -12.57 7.07
C GLU A 95 -14.08 -13.77 6.35
N ALA A 96 -14.65 -14.98 6.48
CA ALA A 96 -14.08 -16.27 6.09
C ALA A 96 -12.77 -16.64 6.81
N ARG A 97 -12.49 -16.05 7.98
CA ARG A 97 -11.29 -16.31 8.80
C ARG A 97 -11.09 -17.78 9.14
N ASN A 98 -12.18 -18.51 9.36
CA ASN A 98 -12.14 -19.94 9.68
C ASN A 98 -12.33 -20.84 8.45
N GLY A 99 -12.36 -20.24 7.25
CA GLY A 99 -12.66 -20.93 6.02
C GLY A 99 -14.11 -21.39 5.91
N PHE A 100 -14.37 -22.19 4.88
CA PHE A 100 -15.69 -22.70 4.52
C PHE A 100 -15.83 -24.19 4.85
N THR A 101 -15.69 -24.52 6.13
CA THR A 101 -15.63 -25.92 6.63
C THR A 101 -16.96 -26.67 6.56
N THR A 102 -18.07 -25.98 6.34
CA THR A 102 -19.40 -26.59 6.20
C THR A 102 -20.11 -26.11 4.94
N ARG A 103 -21.12 -26.89 4.51
CA ARG A 103 -22.03 -26.50 3.43
C ARG A 103 -23.14 -25.54 3.87
N ARG A 104 -23.21 -25.21 5.16
CA ARG A 104 -24.17 -24.23 5.66
C ARG A 104 -23.82 -22.87 5.06
N ILE A 105 -24.82 -22.19 4.54
CA ILE A 105 -24.72 -20.83 4.03
C ILE A 105 -25.01 -19.90 5.21
N ASP A 106 -24.09 -18.98 5.48
CA ASP A 106 -24.28 -17.95 6.49
C ASP A 106 -25.11 -16.80 5.88
N LEU A 107 -26.31 -16.61 6.42
CA LEU A 107 -27.24 -15.55 6.00
C LEU A 107 -27.20 -14.33 6.92
N GLY A 108 -26.21 -14.25 7.83
CA GLY A 108 -26.10 -13.15 8.80
C GLY A 108 -27.21 -13.16 9.86
N GLN A 109 -27.86 -14.31 10.07
CA GLN A 109 -29.01 -14.45 10.98
C GLN A 109 -28.63 -14.80 12.43
N GLY A 110 -27.34 -14.76 12.78
CA GLY A 110 -26.84 -15.16 14.11
C GLY A 110 -26.57 -16.64 14.24
#